data_AF-A0A9C8ADR7-F1
#
_entry.id   AF-A0A9C8ADR7-F1
#
_cell.length_a   1.000
_cell.length_b   1.000
_cell.length_c   1.000
_cell.angle_alpha   90.00
_cell.angle_beta   90.00
_cell.angle_gamma   90.00
#
_symmetry.space_group_name_H-M   'P 1'
#
loop_
_entity.id
_entity.type
_entity.pdbx_description
1 polymer ?
#
loop_
_entity_poly.entity_id
_entity_poly.type
_entity_poly.pdbx_seq_one_letter_code
_entity_poly.pdbx_strand_id
1 'polypeptide(L)'
;MLETKIWPVEEMVHEDEFTDRVELLRELEQWVKAISRMGSTSTAIIAPRRIGKTVLLDRLVNTVFFKPEYQVAPFYFKMTREKRTLKKFLLEYATTFFRQYLAYCEQDPDLFRNKRMGLEKLLTYQTTHKAGLLAQEFIGDFLERYNRHGDEDALIHWDAFICEPEQLASYTDIRVAVIIDEFQDLKFSIYDMPQELFSDMDSKGRLNGPGAINLPATYDRQAQSRKAPMLVSGSAVTLIFRTVMGGPLGGRFGFKYLKPLSIPDGATLLHHALKYYAPGSVITPELALYASAQVGGHPYYLYCLAVSDYGDKEFKDEKDIDRVIRYEIENGKIYGFWLTHFRDNRKYLNADDDLELGKKIIYYFTQYNNQPVDIKAIAKKLKVPKLAVEDKLERLYQADLVYRSAEKFYTFNDICLMRFIKFVYEQDMEGVDKIDLSQQNLINTLKGKFLEMVVEVSMMKFNHEHLPGSWFGQPREVEVPLFQVVKTTTIKGSKTPSYQIDAFGKEKKRHKVWLCECKYTKASMDIKQVKKLESAAQVLISMHEEEGTKVPTIHLWLVSTGGFTPEVLTYIKDRADIYASDYEGINNLFKAYGGNYSIPKFAVND
;
A
#
# COMPACT_ATOMS: atom_id res chain seq x y z
N MET A 1 0.43 -30.14 21.39
CA MET A 1 0.35 -30.21 19.91
C MET A 1 -0.51 -29.03 19.49
N LEU A 2 0.05 -28.06 18.77
CA LEU A 2 -0.76 -27.03 18.13
C LEU A 2 -1.59 -27.74 17.07
N GLU A 3 -2.91 -27.77 17.22
CA GLU A 3 -3.79 -28.26 16.16
C GLU A 3 -3.43 -27.50 14.88
N THR A 4 -2.97 -28.21 13.86
CA THR A 4 -2.75 -27.64 12.53
C THR A 4 -4.11 -27.25 11.97
N LYS A 5 -4.50 -25.99 12.21
CA LYS A 5 -5.74 -25.41 11.70
C LYS A 5 -5.72 -25.47 10.18
N ILE A 6 -6.71 -26.16 9.60
CA ILE A 6 -6.88 -26.24 8.15
C ILE A 6 -7.55 -24.95 7.68
N TRP A 7 -6.90 -24.22 6.78
CA TRP A 7 -7.44 -22.98 6.22
C TRP A 7 -8.30 -23.25 4.97
N PRO A 8 -9.45 -22.55 4.82
CA PRO A 8 -10.28 -22.60 3.61
C PRO A 8 -9.50 -22.22 2.35
N VAL A 9 -8.62 -21.21 2.46
CA VAL A 9 -7.71 -20.77 1.41
C VAL A 9 -6.29 -20.86 1.94
N GLU A 10 -5.40 -21.46 1.16
CA GLU A 10 -3.98 -21.50 1.49
C GLU A 10 -3.37 -20.10 1.26
N GLU A 11 -2.88 -19.47 2.32
CA GLU A 11 -2.25 -18.16 2.23
C GLU A 11 -0.93 -18.25 1.46
N MET A 12 -0.67 -17.29 0.56
CA MET A 12 0.53 -17.31 -0.30
C MET A 12 1.83 -16.93 0.44
N VAL A 13 1.75 -16.40 1.66
CA VAL A 13 2.88 -15.88 2.43
C VAL A 13 2.79 -16.35 3.88
N HIS A 14 3.93 -16.37 4.58
CA HIS A 14 3.97 -16.67 5.99
C HIS A 14 3.28 -15.57 6.82
N GLU A 15 2.77 -15.90 8.01
CA GLU A 15 2.03 -14.95 8.86
C GLU A 15 2.82 -13.68 9.18
N ASP A 16 4.10 -13.85 9.49
CA ASP A 16 5.05 -12.76 9.76
C ASP A 16 5.24 -11.80 8.56
N GLU A 17 5.02 -12.26 7.32
CA GLU A 17 5.19 -11.44 6.11
C GLU A 17 3.98 -10.53 5.84
N PHE A 18 2.89 -10.67 6.58
CA PHE A 18 1.72 -9.81 6.46
C PHE A 18 1.84 -8.55 7.33
N THR A 19 2.52 -7.53 6.83
CA THR A 19 2.73 -6.23 7.50
C THR A 19 1.80 -5.13 6.95
N ASP A 20 1.68 -3.98 7.63
CA ASP A 20 0.88 -2.77 7.26
C ASP A 20 -0.65 -2.95 7.17
N ARG A 21 -1.14 -4.04 6.60
CA ARG A 21 -2.52 -4.17 6.10
C ARG A 21 -3.58 -4.53 7.15
N VAL A 22 -3.22 -4.51 8.43
CA VAL A 22 -4.11 -4.91 9.53
C VAL A 22 -5.36 -4.03 9.60
N GLU A 23 -5.19 -2.71 9.46
CA GLU A 23 -6.33 -1.78 9.49
C GLU A 23 -7.24 -1.96 8.27
N LEU A 24 -6.66 -2.14 7.09
CA LEU A 24 -7.46 -2.40 5.89
C LEU A 24 -8.21 -3.73 5.98
N LEU A 25 -7.58 -4.78 6.50
CA LEU A 25 -8.22 -6.07 6.75
C LEU A 25 -9.39 -5.91 7.75
N ARG A 26 -9.20 -5.13 8.82
CA ARG A 26 -10.24 -4.82 9.80
C ARG A 26 -11.41 -4.06 9.17
N GLU A 27 -11.14 -3.09 8.30
CA GLU A 27 -12.19 -2.37 7.57
C GLU A 27 -12.98 -3.31 6.64
N LEU A 28 -12.30 -4.24 5.95
CA LEU A 28 -12.95 -5.23 5.09
C LEU A 28 -13.75 -6.24 5.91
N GLU A 29 -13.26 -6.64 7.07
CA GLU A 29 -14.01 -7.48 7.99
C GLU A 29 -15.30 -6.78 8.47
N GLN A 30 -15.21 -5.50 8.83
CA GLN A 30 -16.37 -4.69 9.20
C GLN A 30 -17.35 -4.55 8.03
N TRP A 31 -16.84 -4.38 6.81
CA TRP A 31 -17.64 -4.39 5.59
C TRP A 31 -18.40 -5.72 5.44
N VAL A 32 -17.74 -6.86 5.64
CA VAL A 32 -18.40 -8.18 5.60
C VAL A 32 -19.46 -8.30 6.68
N LYS A 33 -19.12 -7.98 7.94
CA LYS A 33 -20.06 -8.07 9.06
C LYS A 33 -21.33 -7.24 8.82
N ALA A 34 -21.22 -6.08 8.18
CA ALA A 34 -22.35 -5.23 7.86
C ALA A 34 -23.25 -5.76 6.73
N ILE A 35 -22.83 -6.77 5.96
CA ILE A 35 -23.65 -7.42 4.92
C ILE A 35 -24.86 -8.12 5.53
N SER A 36 -24.71 -8.76 6.71
CA SER A 36 -25.80 -9.44 7.44
C SER A 36 -27.06 -8.58 7.55
N ARG A 37 -26.87 -7.29 7.85
CA ARG A 37 -27.90 -6.25 7.98
C ARG A 37 -28.09 -5.39 6.74
N MET A 38 -27.61 -5.84 5.58
CA MET A 38 -27.71 -5.15 4.29
C MET A 38 -27.07 -3.74 4.27
N GLY A 39 -26.10 -3.49 5.16
CA GLY A 39 -25.47 -2.18 5.34
C GLY A 39 -24.32 -1.87 4.38
N SER A 40 -23.82 -2.87 3.67
CA SER A 40 -22.66 -2.75 2.77
C SER A 40 -23.07 -2.64 1.30
N THR A 41 -22.31 -1.86 0.52
CA THR A 41 -22.37 -1.83 -0.95
C THR A 41 -21.23 -2.63 -1.53
N SER A 42 -21.31 -2.98 -2.82
CA SER A 42 -20.15 -3.47 -3.55
C SER A 42 -18.98 -2.48 -3.52
N THR A 43 -17.76 -3.00 -3.49
CA THR A 43 -16.53 -2.20 -3.42
C THR A 43 -15.39 -2.86 -4.21
N ALA A 44 -14.47 -2.04 -4.72
CA ALA A 44 -13.33 -2.49 -5.52
C ALA A 44 -12.01 -2.15 -4.82
N ILE A 45 -11.09 -3.11 -4.76
CA ILE A 45 -9.69 -2.92 -4.38
C ILE A 45 -8.84 -2.91 -5.63
N ILE A 46 -8.26 -1.76 -5.94
CA ILE A 46 -7.50 -1.56 -7.17
C ILE A 46 -6.08 -1.18 -6.81
N ALA A 47 -5.11 -1.86 -7.41
CA ALA A 47 -3.70 -1.53 -7.29
C ALA A 47 -2.88 -2.25 -8.35
N PRO A 48 -1.69 -1.75 -8.70
CA PRO A 48 -0.76 -2.45 -9.59
C PRO A 48 -0.51 -3.91 -9.17
N ARG A 49 0.04 -4.68 -10.12
CA ARG A 49 0.49 -6.05 -9.83
C ARG A 49 1.49 -6.04 -8.67
N ARG A 50 1.52 -7.14 -7.92
CA ARG A 50 2.55 -7.39 -6.88
C ARG A 50 2.51 -6.47 -5.65
N ILE A 51 1.41 -5.75 -5.40
CA ILE A 51 1.18 -4.94 -4.18
C ILE A 51 0.60 -5.75 -2.99
N GLY A 52 0.15 -6.99 -3.22
CA GLY A 52 -0.38 -7.88 -2.15
C GLY A 52 -1.91 -7.96 -2.05
N LYS A 53 -2.65 -7.63 -3.13
CA LYS A 53 -4.12 -7.74 -3.17
C LYS A 53 -4.62 -9.15 -2.85
N THR A 54 -4.09 -10.17 -3.54
CA THR A 54 -4.49 -11.57 -3.34
C THR A 54 -4.24 -12.03 -1.90
N VAL A 55 -3.08 -11.73 -1.33
CA VAL A 55 -2.75 -12.05 0.08
C VAL A 55 -3.78 -11.45 1.05
N LEU A 56 -4.18 -10.19 0.82
CA LEU A 56 -5.22 -9.54 1.63
C LEU A 56 -6.59 -10.24 1.50
N LEU A 57 -6.96 -10.68 0.30
CA LEU A 57 -8.22 -11.38 0.06
C LEU A 57 -8.22 -12.79 0.65
N ASP A 58 -7.13 -13.55 0.50
CA ASP A 58 -6.96 -14.88 1.09
C ASP A 58 -7.18 -14.82 2.61
N ARG A 59 -6.50 -13.86 3.27
CA ARG A 59 -6.60 -13.66 4.72
C ARG A 59 -7.99 -13.16 5.15
N LEU A 60 -8.65 -12.32 4.35
CA LEU A 60 -10.05 -11.93 4.59
C LEU A 60 -10.98 -13.13 4.56
N VAL A 61 -10.88 -13.99 3.54
CA VAL A 61 -11.71 -15.19 3.38
C VAL A 61 -11.50 -16.13 4.56
N ASN A 62 -10.25 -16.41 4.92
CA ASN A 62 -9.90 -17.22 6.08
C ASN A 62 -10.45 -16.65 7.39
N THR A 63 -10.39 -15.32 7.57
CA THR A 63 -10.90 -14.65 8.76
C THR A 63 -12.42 -14.73 8.86
N VAL A 64 -13.12 -14.52 7.75
CA VAL A 64 -14.59 -14.46 7.69
C VAL A 64 -15.22 -15.85 7.76
N PHE A 65 -14.62 -16.84 7.12
CA PHE A 65 -15.16 -18.21 7.07
C PHE A 65 -15.40 -18.78 8.48
N PHE A 66 -14.45 -18.55 9.39
CA PHE A 66 -14.51 -19.00 10.79
C PHE A 66 -15.33 -18.07 11.71
N LYS A 67 -16.14 -17.17 11.15
CA LYS A 67 -17.05 -16.29 11.90
C LYS A 67 -18.51 -16.54 11.49
N PRO A 68 -19.07 -17.73 11.80
CA PRO A 68 -20.47 -18.06 11.46
C PRO A 68 -21.48 -17.08 12.08
N GLU A 69 -21.13 -16.43 13.19
CA GLU A 69 -21.95 -15.38 13.82
C GLU A 69 -22.16 -14.16 12.93
N TYR A 70 -21.36 -13.99 11.87
CA TYR A 70 -21.60 -12.94 10.88
C TYR A 70 -22.74 -13.30 9.92
N GLN A 71 -23.12 -14.57 9.80
CA GLN A 71 -24.14 -15.05 8.86
C GLN A 71 -23.88 -14.56 7.42
N VAL A 72 -22.61 -14.54 7.02
CA VAL A 72 -22.15 -14.11 5.69
C VAL A 72 -21.16 -15.12 5.16
N ALA A 73 -21.58 -15.91 4.17
CA ALA A 73 -20.72 -16.88 3.49
C ALA A 73 -19.76 -16.15 2.52
N PRO A 74 -18.43 -16.33 2.63
CA PRO A 74 -17.52 -15.82 1.63
C PRO A 74 -17.56 -16.71 0.38
N PHE A 75 -17.92 -16.14 -0.76
CA PHE A 75 -17.74 -16.76 -2.06
C PHE A 75 -16.50 -16.17 -2.72
N TYR A 76 -15.38 -16.90 -2.68
CA TYR A 76 -14.10 -16.49 -3.20
C TYR A 76 -13.77 -17.16 -4.54
N PHE A 77 -13.73 -16.36 -5.60
CA PHE A 77 -13.40 -16.81 -6.95
C PHE A 77 -12.16 -16.08 -7.48
N LYS A 78 -11.11 -16.84 -7.80
CA LYS A 78 -9.87 -16.30 -8.35
C LYS A 78 -9.84 -16.47 -9.86
N MET A 79 -9.92 -15.36 -10.61
CA MET A 79 -9.83 -15.41 -12.06
C MET A 79 -8.42 -15.83 -12.51
N THR A 80 -8.39 -16.59 -13.59
CA THR A 80 -7.15 -16.88 -14.32
C THR A 80 -7.24 -16.32 -15.72
N ARG A 81 -6.09 -16.14 -16.37
CA ARG A 81 -6.03 -15.69 -17.78
C ARG A 81 -6.29 -16.81 -18.78
N GLU A 82 -6.48 -18.04 -18.30
CA GLU A 82 -6.79 -19.18 -19.15
C GLU A 82 -8.11 -18.94 -19.87
N LYS A 83 -8.08 -19.09 -21.20
CA LYS A 83 -9.26 -18.91 -22.03
C LYS A 83 -10.17 -20.11 -21.88
N ARG A 84 -11.47 -19.89 -21.84
CA ARG A 84 -12.48 -20.95 -21.73
C ARG A 84 -13.80 -20.54 -22.36
N THR A 85 -14.62 -21.52 -22.69
CA THR A 85 -15.99 -21.28 -23.13
C THR A 85 -16.85 -20.81 -21.95
N LEU A 86 -17.90 -20.04 -22.24
CA LEU A 86 -18.85 -19.56 -21.23
C LEU A 86 -19.48 -20.72 -20.47
N LYS A 87 -19.84 -21.80 -21.17
CA LYS A 87 -20.40 -23.01 -20.56
C LYS A 87 -19.48 -23.63 -19.50
N LYS A 88 -18.18 -23.80 -19.83
CA LYS A 88 -17.18 -24.31 -18.87
C LYS A 88 -16.98 -23.36 -17.69
N PHE A 89 -16.89 -22.06 -17.96
CA PHE A 89 -16.77 -21.05 -16.91
C PHE A 89 -17.97 -21.07 -15.96
N LEU A 90 -19.19 -21.14 -16.50
CA LEU A 90 -20.42 -21.20 -15.73
C LEU A 90 -20.43 -22.40 -14.78
N LEU A 91 -20.08 -23.59 -15.27
CA LEU A 91 -20.01 -24.80 -14.44
C LEU A 91 -18.99 -24.64 -13.32
N GLU A 92 -17.81 -24.11 -13.59
CA GLU A 92 -16.76 -23.89 -12.59
C GLU A 92 -17.16 -22.84 -11.55
N TYR A 93 -17.76 -21.74 -11.99
CA TYR A 93 -18.24 -20.65 -11.13
C TYR A 93 -19.36 -21.14 -10.21
N ALA A 94 -20.35 -21.85 -10.76
CA ALA A 94 -21.44 -22.46 -10.00
C ALA A 94 -20.95 -23.52 -9.01
N THR A 95 -20.09 -24.45 -9.46
CA THR A 95 -19.49 -25.47 -8.59
C THR A 95 -18.73 -24.83 -7.44
N THR A 96 -17.96 -23.77 -7.71
CA THR A 96 -17.18 -23.08 -6.68
C THR A 96 -18.08 -22.37 -5.69
N PHE A 97 -19.12 -21.66 -6.15
CA PHE A 97 -20.09 -21.00 -5.29
C PHE A 97 -20.77 -21.98 -4.33
N PHE A 98 -21.42 -23.02 -4.87
CA PHE A 98 -22.17 -23.96 -4.06
C PHE A 98 -21.27 -24.76 -3.11
N ARG A 99 -20.06 -25.16 -3.55
CA ARG A 99 -19.08 -25.83 -2.69
C ARG A 99 -18.72 -24.95 -1.50
N GLN A 100 -18.38 -23.69 -1.74
CA GLN A 100 -17.96 -22.77 -0.69
C GLN A 100 -19.10 -22.38 0.24
N TYR A 101 -20.33 -22.26 -0.29
CA TYR A 101 -21.52 -21.99 0.50
C TYR A 101 -21.88 -23.15 1.43
N LEU A 102 -21.87 -24.40 0.93
CA LEU A 102 -22.07 -25.60 1.74
C LEU A 102 -20.96 -25.76 2.78
N ALA A 103 -19.71 -25.55 2.39
CA ALA A 103 -18.56 -25.56 3.29
C ALA A 103 -18.74 -24.55 4.44
N TYR A 104 -19.25 -23.35 4.16
CA TYR A 104 -19.53 -22.36 5.21
C TYR A 104 -20.67 -22.80 6.13
N CYS A 105 -21.76 -23.35 5.57
CA CYS A 105 -22.90 -23.83 6.35
C CYS A 105 -22.51 -24.93 7.36
N GLU A 106 -21.62 -25.83 6.95
CA GLU A 106 -21.15 -26.94 7.78
C GLU A 106 -19.82 -26.64 8.51
N GLN A 107 -19.28 -25.43 8.33
CA GLN A 107 -17.96 -25.01 8.85
C GLN A 107 -16.83 -26.01 8.48
N ASP A 108 -16.86 -26.52 7.25
CA ASP A 108 -15.92 -27.49 6.70
C ASP A 108 -14.88 -26.80 5.78
N PRO A 109 -13.70 -26.42 6.31
CA PRO A 109 -12.66 -25.77 5.51
C PRO A 109 -12.05 -26.68 4.44
N ASP A 110 -12.09 -28.01 4.60
CA ASP A 110 -11.59 -28.94 3.59
C ASP A 110 -12.52 -28.99 2.38
N LEU A 111 -13.84 -29.00 2.59
CA LEU A 111 -14.81 -28.89 1.50
C LEU A 111 -14.61 -27.60 0.71
N PHE A 112 -14.34 -26.48 1.37
CA PHE A 112 -14.18 -25.17 0.71
C PHE A 112 -13.16 -25.20 -0.45
N ARG A 113 -12.00 -25.84 -0.22
CA ARG A 113 -10.89 -25.95 -1.18
C ARG A 113 -10.93 -27.20 -2.06
N ASN A 114 -11.84 -28.15 -1.80
CA ASN A 114 -11.84 -29.45 -2.48
C ASN A 114 -12.34 -29.35 -3.94
N LYS A 115 -11.41 -29.14 -4.87
CA LYS A 115 -11.68 -29.07 -6.31
C LYS A 115 -12.22 -30.38 -6.93
N ARG A 116 -12.19 -31.50 -6.21
CA ARG A 116 -12.72 -32.81 -6.69
C ARG A 116 -14.23 -32.97 -6.43
N MET A 117 -14.83 -32.03 -5.69
CA MET A 117 -16.27 -31.99 -5.42
C MET A 117 -16.98 -31.24 -6.55
N GLY A 118 -17.56 -32.00 -7.47
CA GLY A 118 -18.48 -31.49 -8.51
C GLY A 118 -19.91 -31.36 -7.98
N LEU A 119 -20.77 -30.71 -8.75
CA LEU A 119 -22.15 -30.40 -8.38
C LEU A 119 -22.98 -31.65 -8.03
N GLU A 120 -22.80 -32.76 -8.76
CA GLU A 120 -23.54 -34.01 -8.51
C GLU A 120 -23.18 -34.61 -7.14
N LYS A 121 -21.92 -34.47 -6.71
CA LYS A 121 -21.49 -34.88 -5.38
C LYS A 121 -21.95 -33.90 -4.30
N LEU A 122 -22.03 -32.61 -4.60
CA LEU A 122 -22.55 -31.60 -3.67
C LEU A 122 -24.06 -31.76 -3.45
N LEU A 123 -24.81 -32.15 -4.48
CA LEU A 123 -26.25 -32.44 -4.41
C LEU A 123 -26.57 -33.59 -3.44
N THR A 124 -25.65 -34.55 -3.33
CA THR A 124 -25.79 -35.73 -2.45
C THR A 124 -24.97 -35.63 -1.15
N TYR A 125 -24.31 -34.49 -0.93
CA TYR A 125 -23.51 -34.23 0.27
C TYR A 125 -24.42 -34.23 1.51
N GLN A 126 -23.98 -34.83 2.61
CA GLN A 126 -24.79 -34.88 3.83
C GLN A 126 -24.71 -33.53 4.56
N THR A 127 -25.80 -32.78 4.55
CA THR A 127 -25.95 -31.50 5.27
C THR A 127 -27.21 -31.54 6.12
N THR A 128 -27.13 -31.01 7.34
CA THR A 128 -28.31 -30.80 8.20
C THR A 128 -28.67 -29.32 8.32
N HIS A 129 -27.80 -28.44 7.83
CA HIS A 129 -28.01 -27.01 7.83
C HIS A 129 -29.13 -26.63 6.84
N LYS A 130 -30.17 -25.93 7.30
CA LYS A 130 -31.34 -25.53 6.47
C LYS A 130 -30.94 -24.79 5.19
N ALA A 131 -29.97 -23.86 5.29
CA ALA A 131 -29.48 -23.15 4.11
C ALA A 131 -28.67 -24.05 3.17
N GLY A 132 -28.01 -25.10 3.70
CA GLY A 132 -27.30 -26.08 2.91
C GLY A 132 -28.26 -26.96 2.10
N LEU A 133 -29.35 -27.43 2.72
CA LEU A 133 -30.42 -28.16 2.03
C LEU A 133 -31.03 -27.32 0.89
N LEU A 134 -31.30 -26.03 1.12
CA LEU A 134 -31.79 -25.15 0.06
C LEU A 134 -30.75 -24.92 -1.05
N ALA A 135 -29.47 -24.82 -0.70
CA ALA A 135 -28.41 -24.77 -1.70
C ALA A 135 -28.39 -26.04 -2.57
N GLN A 136 -28.70 -27.21 -2.02
CA GLN A 136 -28.83 -28.44 -2.80
C GLN A 136 -30.01 -28.43 -3.76
N GLU A 137 -31.16 -27.89 -3.36
CA GLU A 137 -32.29 -27.67 -4.27
C GLU A 137 -31.87 -26.78 -5.47
N PHE A 138 -31.18 -25.68 -5.18
CA PHE A 138 -30.65 -24.77 -6.20
C PHE A 138 -29.62 -25.46 -7.13
N ILE A 139 -28.79 -26.37 -6.60
CA ILE A 139 -27.89 -27.19 -7.42
C ILE A 139 -28.69 -28.10 -8.37
N GLY A 140 -29.76 -28.73 -7.88
CA GLY A 140 -30.63 -29.59 -8.67
C GLY A 140 -31.25 -28.83 -9.84
N ASP A 141 -31.84 -27.67 -9.56
CA ASP A 141 -32.44 -26.79 -10.56
C ASP A 141 -31.40 -26.29 -11.57
N PHE A 142 -30.20 -25.94 -11.11
CA PHE A 142 -29.09 -25.55 -11.98
C PHE A 142 -28.68 -26.69 -12.93
N LEU A 143 -28.46 -27.90 -12.40
CA LEU A 143 -28.05 -29.07 -13.19
C LEU A 143 -29.11 -29.46 -14.21
N GLU A 144 -30.39 -29.39 -13.83
CA GLU A 144 -31.49 -29.63 -14.75
C GLU A 144 -31.47 -28.64 -15.92
N ARG A 145 -31.31 -27.33 -15.65
CA ARG A 145 -31.20 -26.32 -16.70
C ARG A 145 -29.95 -26.52 -17.57
N TYR A 146 -28.80 -26.72 -16.93
CA TYR A 146 -27.49 -26.83 -17.57
C TYR A 146 -27.37 -28.06 -18.50
N ASN A 147 -28.08 -29.16 -18.18
CA ASN A 147 -28.03 -30.40 -18.97
C ASN A 147 -29.10 -30.49 -20.06
N ARG A 148 -30.20 -29.71 -20.00
CA ARG A 148 -31.29 -29.76 -20.98
C ARG A 148 -30.93 -29.16 -22.35
N HIS A 149 -29.89 -28.32 -22.41
CA HIS A 149 -29.64 -27.41 -23.52
C HIS A 149 -28.19 -27.52 -24.06
N GLY A 150 -28.01 -27.17 -25.34
CA GLY A 150 -26.72 -27.23 -26.04
C GLY A 150 -25.74 -26.14 -25.59
N ASP A 151 -24.62 -25.98 -26.31
CA ASP A 151 -23.66 -24.91 -26.01
C ASP A 151 -24.23 -23.51 -26.32
N GLU A 152 -25.28 -23.42 -27.15
CA GLU A 152 -25.91 -22.18 -27.61
C GLU A 152 -26.71 -21.44 -26.53
N ASP A 153 -27.05 -22.09 -25.41
CA ASP A 153 -27.85 -21.51 -24.33
C ASP A 153 -27.00 -21.03 -23.14
N ALA A 154 -25.67 -21.04 -23.27
CA ALA A 154 -24.74 -20.70 -22.18
C ALA A 154 -24.95 -19.28 -21.62
N LEU A 155 -25.31 -18.30 -22.47
CA LEU A 155 -25.66 -16.94 -22.03
C LEU A 155 -26.94 -16.91 -21.19
N ILE A 156 -27.98 -17.63 -21.60
CA ILE A 156 -29.24 -17.71 -20.86
C ILE A 156 -28.99 -18.32 -19.47
N HIS A 157 -28.17 -19.37 -19.41
CA HIS A 157 -27.80 -19.99 -18.14
C HIS A 157 -26.92 -19.07 -17.27
N TRP A 158 -26.03 -18.28 -17.88
CA TRP A 158 -25.26 -17.27 -17.16
C TRP A 158 -26.15 -16.18 -16.57
N ASP A 159 -27.08 -15.62 -17.34
CA ASP A 159 -28.00 -14.58 -16.89
C ASP A 159 -28.91 -15.07 -15.77
N ALA A 160 -29.34 -16.33 -15.82
CA ALA A 160 -30.05 -16.98 -14.71
C ALA A 160 -29.15 -17.15 -13.48
N PHE A 161 -27.89 -17.54 -13.66
CA PHE A 161 -26.99 -17.88 -12.56
C PHE A 161 -26.39 -16.68 -11.84
N ILE A 162 -26.09 -15.58 -12.54
CA ILE A 162 -25.28 -14.49 -12.00
C ILE A 162 -25.85 -13.88 -10.70
N CYS A 163 -27.17 -13.94 -10.52
CA CYS A 163 -27.88 -13.46 -9.32
C CYS A 163 -28.19 -14.57 -8.30
N GLU A 164 -27.83 -15.83 -8.53
CA GLU A 164 -28.06 -16.95 -7.60
C GLU A 164 -27.51 -16.69 -6.19
N PRO A 165 -26.33 -16.06 -6.00
CA PRO A 165 -25.89 -15.67 -4.66
C PRO A 165 -26.88 -14.74 -3.93
N GLU A 166 -27.50 -13.79 -4.64
CA GLU A 166 -28.52 -12.91 -4.07
C GLU A 166 -29.84 -13.67 -3.82
N GLN A 167 -30.24 -14.56 -4.73
CA GLN A 167 -31.47 -15.32 -4.62
C GLN A 167 -31.41 -16.27 -3.42
N LEU A 168 -30.35 -17.07 -3.29
CA LEU A 168 -30.15 -17.96 -2.15
C LEU A 168 -30.08 -17.18 -0.83
N ALA A 169 -29.37 -16.05 -0.82
CA ALA A 169 -29.33 -15.14 0.33
C ALA A 169 -30.69 -14.48 0.66
N SER A 170 -31.66 -14.53 -0.26
CA SER A 170 -33.01 -14.00 -0.03
C SER A 170 -33.95 -15.00 0.65
N TYR A 171 -33.69 -16.29 0.48
CA TYR A 171 -34.47 -17.37 1.08
C TYR A 171 -33.83 -17.98 2.33
N THR A 172 -32.63 -17.51 2.69
CA THR A 172 -31.87 -17.94 3.86
C THR A 172 -31.51 -16.75 4.75
N ASP A 173 -31.13 -17.03 5.99
CA ASP A 173 -30.55 -16.03 6.90
C ASP A 173 -29.04 -15.82 6.65
N ILE A 174 -28.45 -16.57 5.71
CA ILE A 174 -27.04 -16.46 5.35
C ILE A 174 -26.91 -15.58 4.10
N ARG A 175 -26.30 -14.41 4.29
CA ARG A 175 -25.91 -13.52 3.19
C ARG A 175 -24.62 -14.01 2.54
N VAL A 176 -24.24 -13.40 1.42
CA VAL A 176 -23.03 -13.78 0.67
C VAL A 176 -22.11 -12.56 0.52
N ALA A 177 -20.80 -12.76 0.70
CA ALA A 177 -19.81 -11.80 0.22
C ALA A 177 -19.22 -12.35 -1.09
N VAL A 178 -19.55 -11.74 -2.23
CA VAL A 178 -19.05 -12.18 -3.54
C VAL A 178 -17.68 -11.56 -3.78
N ILE A 179 -16.61 -12.33 -3.58
CA ILE A 179 -15.22 -11.88 -3.66
C ILE A 179 -14.58 -12.41 -4.94
N ILE A 180 -14.28 -11.54 -5.89
CA ILE A 180 -13.66 -11.93 -7.17
C ILE A 180 -12.27 -11.29 -7.29
N ASP A 181 -11.23 -12.13 -7.33
CA ASP A 181 -9.85 -11.68 -7.56
C ASP A 181 -9.54 -11.56 -9.06
N GLU A 182 -8.83 -10.48 -9.43
CA GLU A 182 -8.50 -10.11 -10.82
C GLU A 182 -9.73 -10.02 -11.74
N PHE A 183 -10.77 -9.32 -11.30
CA PHE A 183 -12.08 -9.18 -11.97
C PHE A 183 -11.98 -8.67 -13.42
N GLN A 184 -10.95 -7.89 -13.76
CA GLN A 184 -10.79 -7.41 -15.14
C GLN A 184 -10.53 -8.53 -16.15
N ASP A 185 -10.02 -9.68 -15.72
CA ASP A 185 -9.66 -10.79 -16.62
C ASP A 185 -10.92 -11.45 -17.21
N LEU A 186 -12.09 -11.30 -16.56
CA LEU A 186 -13.40 -11.70 -17.09
C LEU A 186 -13.76 -11.02 -18.41
N LYS A 187 -13.12 -9.90 -18.75
CA LYS A 187 -13.37 -9.17 -20.00
C LYS A 187 -12.76 -9.85 -21.23
N PHE A 188 -11.74 -10.70 -21.04
CA PHE A 188 -10.91 -11.19 -22.15
C PHE A 188 -10.76 -12.71 -22.21
N SER A 189 -11.13 -13.43 -21.15
CA SER A 189 -10.85 -14.86 -21.05
C SER A 189 -12.05 -15.76 -21.38
N ILE A 190 -13.27 -15.22 -21.51
CA ILE A 190 -14.50 -16.01 -21.64
C ILE A 190 -15.12 -15.83 -23.04
N TYR A 191 -15.45 -16.93 -23.71
CA TYR A 191 -15.96 -16.95 -25.08
C TYR A 191 -17.29 -17.68 -25.17
N ASP A 192 -18.28 -17.08 -25.85
CA ASP A 192 -19.56 -17.73 -26.13
C ASP A 192 -19.50 -18.45 -27.48
N MET A 193 -19.11 -19.73 -27.46
CA MET A 193 -19.03 -20.55 -28.66
C MET A 193 -18.94 -22.04 -28.32
N PRO A 194 -19.31 -22.93 -29.27
CA PRO A 194 -19.15 -24.37 -29.10
C PRO A 194 -17.71 -24.79 -28.83
N GLN A 195 -17.54 -25.87 -28.07
CA GLN A 195 -16.22 -26.35 -27.66
C GLN A 195 -15.31 -26.72 -28.85
N GLU A 196 -15.85 -27.27 -29.94
CA GLU A 196 -15.07 -27.63 -31.12
C GLU A 196 -14.47 -26.40 -31.81
N LEU A 197 -15.27 -25.34 -31.97
CA LEU A 197 -14.83 -24.08 -32.57
C LEU A 197 -13.79 -23.38 -31.68
N PHE A 198 -14.03 -23.37 -30.36
CA PHE A 198 -13.07 -22.84 -29.41
C PHE A 198 -11.70 -23.53 -29.54
N SER A 199 -11.67 -24.86 -29.55
CA SER A 199 -10.43 -25.64 -29.67
C SER A 199 -9.71 -25.41 -31.00
N ASP A 200 -10.44 -25.30 -32.11
CA ASP A 200 -9.86 -24.95 -33.42
C ASP A 200 -9.23 -23.55 -33.40
N MET A 201 -9.92 -22.56 -32.85
CA MET A 201 -9.42 -21.18 -32.78
C MET A 201 -8.23 -21.03 -31.83
N ASP A 202 -8.24 -21.73 -30.70
CA ASP A 202 -7.15 -21.66 -29.72
C ASP A 202 -5.87 -22.31 -30.25
N SER A 203 -5.99 -23.49 -30.89
CA SER A 203 -4.84 -24.18 -31.50
C SER A 203 -4.16 -23.36 -32.60
N LYS A 204 -4.93 -22.50 -33.29
CA LYS A 204 -4.44 -21.57 -34.32
C LYS A 204 -4.01 -20.21 -33.76
N GLY A 205 -4.06 -20.00 -32.44
CA GLY A 205 -3.71 -18.72 -31.82
C GLY A 205 -4.60 -17.56 -32.28
N ARG A 206 -5.88 -17.82 -32.54
CA ARG A 206 -6.84 -16.82 -33.06
C ARG A 206 -7.72 -16.19 -31.98
N LEU A 207 -7.66 -16.69 -30.75
CA LEU A 207 -8.37 -16.11 -29.62
C LEU A 207 -7.62 -14.87 -29.11
N ASN A 208 -7.76 -13.74 -29.80
CA ASN A 208 -6.87 -12.58 -29.60
C ASN A 208 -7.48 -11.44 -28.78
N GLY A 209 -8.56 -11.69 -28.04
CA GLY A 209 -9.28 -10.70 -27.24
C GLY A 209 -10.59 -10.14 -27.87
N PRO A 210 -10.63 -9.73 -29.15
CA PRO A 210 -11.83 -9.14 -29.79
C PRO A 210 -13.09 -10.02 -29.86
N GLY A 211 -13.00 -11.31 -29.53
CA GLY A 211 -14.16 -12.22 -29.53
C GLY A 211 -14.60 -12.68 -28.15
N ALA A 212 -13.96 -12.19 -27.07
CA ALA A 212 -14.38 -12.51 -25.71
C ALA A 212 -15.63 -11.72 -25.32
N ILE A 213 -16.49 -12.32 -24.52
CA ILE A 213 -17.66 -11.66 -23.94
C ILE A 213 -17.17 -10.66 -22.89
N ASN A 214 -17.74 -9.46 -22.89
CA ASN A 214 -17.53 -8.51 -21.80
C ASN A 214 -18.37 -8.90 -20.57
N LEU A 215 -18.03 -10.02 -19.94
CA LEU A 215 -18.78 -10.56 -18.80
C LEU A 215 -18.91 -9.58 -17.62
N PRO A 216 -17.93 -8.71 -17.30
CA PRO A 216 -18.11 -7.69 -16.27
C PRO A 216 -19.35 -6.81 -16.46
N ALA A 217 -19.77 -6.55 -17.70
CA ALA A 217 -20.94 -5.73 -17.97
C ALA A 217 -22.27 -6.37 -17.55
N THR A 218 -22.29 -7.69 -17.36
CA THR A 218 -23.50 -8.43 -16.95
C THR A 218 -23.78 -8.32 -15.43
N TYR A 219 -22.81 -7.90 -14.63
CA TYR A 219 -22.93 -7.78 -13.17
C TYR A 219 -23.77 -6.58 -12.69
N ASP A 220 -24.60 -5.98 -13.54
CA ASP A 220 -25.43 -4.80 -13.22
C ASP A 220 -26.25 -5.01 -11.94
N ARG A 221 -27.07 -6.06 -11.93
CA ARG A 221 -27.94 -6.39 -10.80
C ARG A 221 -27.12 -6.83 -9.59
N GLN A 222 -26.19 -7.77 -9.79
CA GLN A 222 -25.39 -8.34 -8.70
C GLN A 222 -24.56 -7.28 -7.97
N ALA A 223 -23.98 -6.32 -8.70
CA ALA A 223 -23.21 -5.23 -8.11
C ALA A 223 -24.03 -4.30 -7.19
N GLN A 224 -25.34 -4.24 -7.36
CA GLN A 224 -26.24 -3.45 -6.51
C GLN A 224 -26.82 -4.26 -5.35
N SER A 225 -26.59 -5.56 -5.31
CA SER A 225 -27.12 -6.44 -4.27
C SER A 225 -26.60 -6.02 -2.90
N ARG A 226 -27.53 -5.87 -1.95
CA ARG A 226 -27.22 -5.67 -0.53
C ARG A 226 -27.18 -6.98 0.26
N LYS A 227 -27.71 -8.05 -0.32
CA LYS A 227 -27.72 -9.40 0.26
C LYS A 227 -26.52 -10.23 -0.19
N ALA A 228 -25.96 -9.89 -1.35
CA ALA A 228 -24.77 -10.51 -1.91
C ALA A 228 -23.81 -9.47 -2.54
N PRO A 229 -23.38 -8.42 -1.82
CA PRO A 229 -22.53 -7.40 -2.41
C PRO A 229 -21.16 -7.95 -2.82
N MET A 230 -20.53 -7.26 -3.76
CA MET A 230 -19.29 -7.70 -4.37
C MET A 230 -18.06 -6.99 -3.78
N LEU A 231 -16.99 -7.74 -3.57
CA LEU A 231 -15.64 -7.24 -3.36
C LEU A 231 -14.77 -7.69 -4.53
N VAL A 232 -14.41 -6.76 -5.43
CA VAL A 232 -13.61 -7.10 -6.61
C VAL A 232 -12.19 -6.56 -6.50
N SER A 233 -11.21 -7.34 -6.94
CA SER A 233 -9.81 -6.94 -7.04
C SER A 233 -9.41 -6.73 -8.50
N GLY A 234 -8.46 -5.83 -8.78
CA GLY A 234 -7.90 -5.75 -10.12
C GLY A 234 -6.53 -5.10 -10.24
N SER A 235 -5.68 -5.69 -11.08
CA SER A 235 -4.31 -5.24 -11.33
C SER A 235 -4.11 -4.35 -12.56
N ALA A 236 -4.99 -4.45 -13.56
CA ALA A 236 -5.01 -3.50 -14.69
C ALA A 236 -5.83 -2.27 -14.28
N VAL A 237 -5.20 -1.36 -13.53
CA VAL A 237 -5.82 -0.26 -12.78
C VAL A 237 -6.79 0.55 -13.64
N THR A 238 -6.36 0.98 -14.83
CA THR A 238 -7.17 1.80 -15.74
C THR A 238 -8.35 1.01 -16.27
N LEU A 239 -8.18 -0.28 -16.57
CA LEU A 239 -9.24 -1.11 -17.10
C LEU A 239 -10.32 -1.39 -16.05
N ILE A 240 -9.93 -1.80 -14.85
CA ILE A 240 -10.87 -2.08 -13.76
C ILE A 240 -11.57 -0.78 -13.34
N PHE A 241 -10.85 0.34 -13.25
CA PHE A 241 -11.43 1.65 -12.94
C PHE A 241 -12.46 2.06 -14.00
N ARG A 242 -12.14 1.95 -15.31
CA ARG A 242 -13.11 2.20 -16.38
C ARG A 242 -14.31 1.26 -16.33
N THR A 243 -14.15 0.03 -15.84
CA THR A 243 -15.25 -0.94 -15.75
C THR A 243 -16.20 -0.63 -14.59
N VAL A 244 -15.64 -0.39 -13.39
CA VAL A 244 -16.43 -0.24 -12.14
C VAL A 244 -16.80 1.20 -11.78
N MET A 245 -16.05 2.20 -12.25
CA MET A 245 -16.28 3.61 -11.90
C MET A 245 -16.88 4.43 -13.06
N GLY A 246 -16.41 4.20 -14.29
CA GLY A 246 -16.77 5.05 -15.45
C GLY A 246 -17.53 4.37 -16.59
N GLY A 247 -17.83 3.08 -16.47
CA GLY A 247 -18.33 2.26 -17.57
C GLY A 247 -19.59 1.48 -17.18
N PRO A 248 -19.73 0.20 -17.59
CA PRO A 248 -20.99 -0.53 -17.47
C PRO A 248 -21.48 -0.69 -16.02
N LEU A 249 -20.60 -0.57 -15.02
CA LEU A 249 -20.95 -0.67 -13.60
C LEU A 249 -20.77 0.67 -12.86
N GLY A 250 -20.66 1.79 -13.58
CA GLY A 250 -20.43 3.12 -13.01
C GLY A 250 -21.44 3.49 -11.92
N GLY A 251 -20.92 4.02 -10.79
CA GLY A 251 -21.73 4.42 -9.64
C GLY A 251 -22.20 3.29 -8.72
N ARG A 252 -21.85 2.02 -9.00
CA ARG A 252 -22.30 0.85 -8.22
C ARG A 252 -21.26 0.33 -7.23
N PHE A 253 -20.01 0.75 -7.38
CA PHE A 253 -18.91 0.34 -6.52
C PHE A 253 -18.36 1.51 -5.71
N GLY A 254 -18.08 1.27 -4.43
CA GLY A 254 -17.09 2.05 -3.70
C GLY A 254 -15.68 1.71 -4.18
N PHE A 255 -14.71 2.58 -3.90
CA PHE A 255 -13.34 2.43 -4.40
C PHE A 255 -12.31 2.53 -3.28
N LYS A 256 -11.36 1.59 -3.25
CA LYS A 256 -10.16 1.65 -2.41
C LYS A 256 -8.93 1.39 -3.27
N TYR A 257 -7.99 2.34 -3.28
CA TYR A 257 -6.69 2.16 -3.92
C TYR A 257 -5.68 1.60 -2.93
N LEU A 258 -5.12 0.42 -3.19
CA LEU A 258 -4.09 -0.17 -2.33
C LEU A 258 -2.72 0.38 -2.72
N LYS A 259 -2.12 1.17 -1.82
CA LYS A 259 -0.78 1.76 -1.99
C LYS A 259 0.32 0.75 -1.65
N PRO A 260 1.61 1.00 -1.94
CA PRO A 260 2.72 0.27 -1.31
C PRO A 260 2.63 0.27 0.23
N LEU A 261 3.47 -0.54 0.90
CA LEU A 261 3.54 -0.54 2.36
C LEU A 261 4.12 0.79 2.85
N SER A 262 3.83 1.16 4.10
CA SER A 262 4.59 2.20 4.77
C SER A 262 6.08 1.82 4.79
N ILE A 263 6.98 2.81 4.78
CA ILE A 263 8.42 2.54 4.84
C ILE A 263 8.79 1.67 6.07
N PRO A 264 8.28 1.96 7.29
CA PRO A 264 8.50 1.09 8.45
C PRO A 264 7.97 -0.33 8.31
N ASP A 265 6.77 -0.51 7.75
CA ASP A 265 6.21 -1.86 7.56
C ASP A 265 6.91 -2.63 6.45
N GLY A 266 7.41 -1.95 5.42
CA GLY A 266 8.28 -2.52 4.40
C GLY A 266 9.64 -2.94 4.96
N ALA A 267 10.20 -2.19 5.91
CA ALA A 267 11.43 -2.57 6.62
C ALA A 267 11.22 -3.84 7.46
N THR A 268 10.08 -3.92 8.14
CA THR A 268 9.66 -5.11 8.90
C THR A 268 9.48 -6.32 7.98
N LEU A 269 8.83 -6.13 6.82
CA LEU A 269 8.70 -7.18 5.80
C LEU A 269 10.07 -7.68 5.33
N LEU A 270 11.01 -6.78 5.01
CA LEU A 270 12.35 -7.18 4.57
C LEU A 270 13.08 -7.97 5.66
N HIS A 271 12.98 -7.54 6.92
CA HIS A 271 13.57 -8.26 8.04
C HIS A 271 13.04 -9.70 8.14
N HIS A 272 11.72 -9.88 8.03
CA HIS A 272 11.11 -11.22 8.03
C HIS A 272 11.47 -12.02 6.77
N ALA A 273 11.43 -11.42 5.60
CA ALA A 273 11.78 -12.08 4.34
C ALA A 273 13.22 -12.61 4.35
N LEU A 274 14.18 -11.85 4.89
CA LEU A 274 15.57 -12.31 4.99
C LEU A 274 15.72 -13.53 5.90
N LYS A 275 14.96 -13.59 7.01
CA LYS A 275 14.95 -14.76 7.90
C LYS A 275 14.54 -16.05 7.17
N TYR A 276 13.60 -15.96 6.23
CA TYR A 276 13.07 -17.12 5.50
C TYR A 276 13.85 -17.45 4.23
N TYR A 277 14.26 -16.44 3.47
CA TYR A 277 14.79 -16.63 2.11
C TYR A 277 16.31 -16.41 1.99
N ALA A 278 16.95 -15.83 3.00
CA ALA A 278 18.39 -15.62 3.03
C ALA A 278 18.94 -15.96 4.43
N PRO A 279 18.80 -17.23 4.89
CA PRO A 279 19.25 -17.64 6.21
C PRO A 279 20.76 -17.40 6.35
N GLY A 280 21.15 -16.47 7.22
CA GLY A 280 22.52 -16.01 7.41
C GLY A 280 22.73 -14.53 7.09
N SER A 281 21.83 -13.90 6.34
CA SER A 281 21.81 -12.44 6.18
C SER A 281 21.18 -11.79 7.40
N VAL A 282 21.90 -10.85 8.02
CA VAL A 282 21.40 -10.01 9.11
C VAL A 282 21.35 -8.58 8.62
N ILE A 283 20.23 -7.90 8.89
CA ILE A 283 20.04 -6.49 8.59
C ILE A 283 19.67 -5.75 9.87
N THR A 284 20.27 -4.59 10.11
CA THR A 284 19.86 -3.72 11.22
C THR A 284 18.52 -3.04 10.88
N PRO A 285 17.71 -2.64 11.87
CA PRO A 285 16.47 -1.91 11.62
C PRO A 285 16.67 -0.65 10.75
N GLU A 286 17.81 0.01 10.92
CA GLU A 286 18.24 1.20 10.18
C GLU A 286 18.42 0.93 8.69
N LEU A 287 19.16 -0.13 8.38
CA LEU A 287 19.44 -0.55 7.01
C LEU A 287 18.20 -1.13 6.35
N ALA A 288 17.31 -1.77 7.11
CA ALA A 288 16.00 -2.21 6.62
C ALA A 288 15.10 -1.01 6.26
N LEU A 289 15.08 0.05 7.09
CA LEU A 289 14.38 1.30 6.78
C LEU A 289 14.97 1.98 5.54
N TYR A 290 16.30 2.00 5.43
CA TYR A 290 16.98 2.51 4.24
C TYR A 290 16.56 1.74 2.98
N ALA A 291 16.70 0.41 2.98
CA ALA A 291 16.32 -0.45 1.85
C ALA A 291 14.85 -0.26 1.46
N SER A 292 13.95 -0.25 2.46
CA SER A 292 12.52 0.01 2.26
C SER A 292 12.26 1.37 1.60
N ALA A 293 12.94 2.43 2.05
CA ALA A 293 12.83 3.75 1.44
C ALA A 293 13.33 3.76 -0.01
N GLN A 294 14.45 3.08 -0.28
CA GLN A 294 15.04 3.01 -1.63
C GLN A 294 14.16 2.30 -2.65
N VAL A 295 13.27 1.41 -2.21
CA VAL A 295 12.31 0.71 -3.08
C VAL A 295 10.85 1.13 -2.85
N GLY A 296 10.62 2.22 -2.10
CA GLY A 296 9.30 2.81 -1.88
C GLY A 296 8.31 1.92 -1.10
N GLY A 297 8.80 1.04 -0.23
CA GLY A 297 7.94 0.12 0.56
C GLY A 297 7.19 -0.90 -0.31
N HIS A 298 7.63 -1.13 -1.55
CA HIS A 298 6.94 -2.05 -2.46
C HIS A 298 7.20 -3.51 -2.05
N PRO A 299 6.18 -4.31 -1.70
CA PRO A 299 6.37 -5.62 -1.08
C PRO A 299 7.12 -6.60 -1.98
N TYR A 300 6.84 -6.61 -3.29
CA TYR A 300 7.58 -7.46 -4.22
C TYR A 300 9.04 -7.04 -4.43
N TYR A 301 9.38 -5.76 -4.34
CA TYR A 301 10.79 -5.35 -4.49
C TYR A 301 11.58 -5.77 -3.25
N LEU A 302 10.99 -5.62 -2.05
CA LEU A 302 11.58 -6.12 -0.81
C LEU A 302 11.80 -7.62 -0.85
N TYR A 303 10.81 -8.37 -1.36
CA TYR A 303 10.98 -9.79 -1.65
C TYR A 303 12.15 -10.04 -2.61
N CYS A 304 12.21 -9.33 -3.75
CA CYS A 304 13.32 -9.45 -4.71
C CYS A 304 14.69 -9.18 -4.08
N LEU A 305 14.82 -8.22 -3.17
CA LEU A 305 16.08 -7.99 -2.45
C LEU A 305 16.45 -9.21 -1.60
N ALA A 306 15.50 -9.79 -0.87
CA ALA A 306 15.75 -10.97 -0.04
C ALA A 306 16.17 -12.19 -0.88
N VAL A 307 15.47 -12.45 -2.00
CA VAL A 307 15.75 -13.58 -2.91
C VAL A 307 16.69 -13.23 -4.07
N SER A 308 17.44 -12.13 -3.98
CA SER A 308 18.32 -11.71 -5.09
C SER A 308 19.45 -12.72 -5.30
N ASP A 309 19.80 -12.94 -6.58
CA ASP A 309 20.88 -13.82 -7.02
C ASP A 309 22.23 -13.09 -7.13
N TYR A 310 22.31 -11.85 -6.64
CA TYR A 310 23.57 -11.10 -6.58
C TYR A 310 24.60 -11.83 -5.71
N GLY A 311 25.76 -12.17 -6.29
CA GLY A 311 26.77 -13.02 -5.65
C GLY A 311 27.33 -12.46 -4.33
N ASP A 312 27.47 -11.13 -4.25
CA ASP A 312 27.96 -10.41 -3.06
C ASP A 312 26.80 -9.77 -2.27
N LYS A 313 25.65 -10.45 -2.20
CA LYS A 313 24.47 -9.95 -1.49
C LYS A 313 24.73 -9.85 0.01
N GLU A 314 24.98 -8.63 0.45
CA GLU A 314 25.13 -8.25 1.85
C GLU A 314 24.17 -7.11 2.21
N PHE A 315 23.97 -6.89 3.52
CA PHE A 315 23.11 -5.83 4.06
C PHE A 315 23.81 -5.15 5.25
N LYS A 316 25.14 -4.98 5.18
CA LYS A 316 25.95 -4.46 6.29
C LYS A 316 26.03 -2.94 6.28
N ASP A 317 25.88 -2.32 5.11
CA ASP A 317 25.82 -0.87 4.95
C ASP A 317 24.91 -0.44 3.77
N GLU A 318 24.78 0.88 3.57
CA GLU A 318 23.96 1.44 2.48
C GLU A 318 24.53 1.11 1.09
N LYS A 319 25.86 1.00 0.94
CA LYS A 319 26.52 0.70 -0.34
C LYS A 319 26.24 -0.75 -0.77
N ASP A 320 26.20 -1.69 0.17
CA ASP A 320 25.77 -3.07 -0.09
C ASP A 320 24.34 -3.11 -0.62
N ILE A 321 23.42 -2.42 0.07
CA ILE A 321 22.00 -2.36 -0.31
C ILE A 321 21.85 -1.77 -1.71
N ASP A 322 22.54 -0.66 -2.00
CA ASP A 322 22.50 -0.02 -3.30
C ASP A 322 23.03 -0.94 -4.42
N ARG A 323 24.04 -1.78 -4.14
CA ARG A 323 24.53 -2.78 -5.10
C ARG A 323 23.50 -3.85 -5.39
N VAL A 324 22.83 -4.39 -4.37
CA VAL A 324 21.75 -5.37 -4.54
C VAL A 324 20.59 -4.77 -5.33
N ILE A 325 20.14 -3.56 -4.97
CA ILE A 325 19.07 -2.85 -5.67
C ILE A 325 19.43 -2.60 -7.14
N ARG A 326 20.67 -2.16 -7.40
CA ARG A 326 21.17 -1.94 -8.76
C ARG A 326 21.14 -3.23 -9.58
N TYR A 327 21.67 -4.32 -9.02
CA TYR A 327 21.62 -5.62 -9.67
C TYR A 327 20.17 -6.02 -10.00
N GLU A 328 19.23 -5.87 -9.07
CA GLU A 328 17.83 -6.21 -9.30
C GLU A 328 17.18 -5.38 -10.41
N ILE A 329 17.53 -4.09 -10.52
CA ILE A 329 17.00 -3.16 -11.54
C ILE A 329 17.61 -3.40 -12.91
N GLU A 330 18.88 -3.80 -12.99
CA GLU A 330 19.62 -3.95 -14.25
C GLU A 330 19.54 -5.37 -14.81
N ASN A 331 19.50 -6.40 -13.95
CA ASN A 331 19.63 -7.80 -14.35
C ASN A 331 18.68 -8.77 -13.62
N GLY A 332 18.17 -8.40 -12.44
CA GLY A 332 17.41 -9.30 -11.58
C GLY A 332 15.91 -9.38 -11.87
N LYS A 333 15.14 -9.72 -10.84
CA LYS A 333 13.70 -9.99 -10.93
C LYS A 333 12.89 -8.71 -11.14
N ILE A 334 13.37 -7.56 -10.66
CA ILE A 334 12.75 -6.25 -10.89
C ILE A 334 12.91 -5.85 -12.37
N TYR A 335 14.10 -6.03 -12.94
CA TYR A 335 14.36 -5.84 -14.37
C TYR A 335 13.40 -6.68 -15.23
N GLY A 336 13.34 -7.99 -14.97
CA GLY A 336 12.46 -8.90 -15.72
C GLY A 336 10.98 -8.54 -15.62
N PHE A 337 10.53 -8.10 -14.43
CA PHE A 337 9.15 -7.65 -14.22
C PHE A 337 8.80 -6.45 -15.11
N TRP A 338 9.62 -5.40 -15.09
CA TRP A 338 9.37 -4.19 -15.87
C TRP A 338 9.58 -4.39 -17.36
N LEU A 339 10.58 -5.18 -17.75
CA LEU A 339 10.81 -5.54 -19.14
C LEU A 339 9.59 -6.24 -19.75
N THR A 340 8.99 -7.21 -19.04
CA THR A 340 7.76 -7.86 -19.48
C THR A 340 6.60 -6.86 -19.55
N HIS A 341 6.42 -6.00 -18.56
CA HIS A 341 5.35 -4.98 -18.60
C HIS A 341 5.49 -4.04 -19.80
N PHE A 342 6.70 -3.59 -20.13
CA PHE A 342 6.95 -2.75 -21.30
C PHE A 342 6.73 -3.51 -22.62
N ARG A 343 7.10 -4.79 -22.68
CA ARG A 343 6.86 -5.65 -23.85
C ARG A 343 5.36 -5.87 -24.08
N ASP A 344 4.61 -6.20 -23.04
CA ASP A 344 3.14 -6.41 -23.09
C ASP A 344 2.40 -5.14 -23.55
N ASN A 345 2.92 -3.97 -23.16
CA ASN A 345 2.34 -2.67 -23.49
C ASN A 345 3.02 -1.97 -24.68
N ARG A 346 3.87 -2.66 -25.45
CA ARG A 346 4.64 -2.07 -26.56
C ARG A 346 3.76 -1.31 -27.56
N LYS A 347 2.55 -1.81 -27.82
CA LYS A 347 1.56 -1.16 -28.71
C LYS A 347 1.08 0.21 -28.23
N TYR A 348 1.18 0.50 -26.93
CA TYR A 348 0.87 1.83 -26.36
C TYR A 348 2.15 2.65 -26.21
N LEU A 349 3.26 2.00 -25.83
CA LEU A 349 4.52 2.68 -25.49
C LEU A 349 5.37 3.07 -26.69
N ASN A 350 5.34 2.29 -27.77
CA ASN A 350 6.24 2.44 -28.93
C ASN A 350 5.49 2.65 -30.24
N ALA A 351 4.19 2.98 -30.20
CA ALA A 351 3.39 3.28 -31.38
C ALA A 351 3.42 4.77 -31.77
N ASP A 352 4.40 5.52 -31.28
CA ASP A 352 4.58 6.93 -31.64
C ASP A 352 5.20 7.02 -33.04
N ASP A 353 4.83 8.05 -33.79
CA ASP A 353 5.44 8.34 -35.10
C ASP A 353 6.95 8.61 -34.96
N ASP A 354 7.36 9.15 -33.80
CA ASP A 354 8.74 9.35 -33.38
C ASP A 354 9.01 8.58 -32.07
N LEU A 355 9.64 7.41 -32.21
CA LEU A 355 10.00 6.54 -31.10
C LEU A 355 11.03 7.21 -30.16
N GLU A 356 11.96 7.99 -30.69
CA GLU A 356 13.01 8.63 -29.89
C GLU A 356 12.43 9.74 -29.01
N LEU A 357 11.55 10.57 -29.58
CA LEU A 357 10.80 11.57 -28.84
C LEU A 357 9.91 10.92 -27.77
N GLY A 358 9.22 9.82 -28.10
CA GLY A 358 8.42 9.05 -27.16
C GLY A 358 9.23 8.58 -25.95
N LYS A 359 10.42 8.02 -26.18
CA LYS A 359 11.34 7.63 -25.09
C LYS A 359 11.79 8.86 -24.28
N LYS A 360 12.16 9.97 -24.93
CA LYS A 360 12.62 11.21 -24.26
C LYS A 360 11.54 11.78 -23.34
N ILE A 361 10.28 11.78 -23.77
CA ILE A 361 9.14 12.20 -22.96
C ILE A 361 8.99 11.31 -21.72
N ILE A 362 9.05 9.97 -21.87
CA ILE A 362 8.99 9.01 -20.75
C ILE A 362 10.13 9.26 -19.75
N TYR A 363 11.36 9.45 -20.24
CA TYR A 363 12.52 9.71 -19.41
C TYR A 363 12.34 11.00 -18.58
N TYR A 364 11.90 12.11 -19.18
CA TYR A 364 11.65 13.34 -18.44
C TYR A 364 10.50 13.24 -17.44
N PHE A 365 9.54 12.32 -17.59
CA PHE A 365 8.54 12.09 -16.57
C PHE A 365 9.10 11.54 -15.26
N THR A 366 10.26 10.88 -15.30
CA THR A 366 10.92 10.40 -14.07
C THR A 366 11.36 11.53 -13.13
N GLN A 367 11.40 12.80 -13.57
CA GLN A 367 11.74 13.91 -12.67
C GLN A 367 10.61 14.31 -11.72
N TYR A 368 9.37 13.87 -11.97
CA TYR A 368 8.20 14.34 -11.22
C TYR A 368 7.81 13.44 -10.05
N ASN A 369 8.42 12.27 -9.80
CA ASN A 369 8.14 11.34 -8.67
C ASN A 369 6.84 11.63 -7.85
N ASN A 370 5.70 11.12 -8.33
CA ASN A 370 4.38 11.32 -7.69
C ASN A 370 3.87 12.79 -7.59
N GLN A 371 4.40 13.69 -8.41
CA GLN A 371 3.95 15.08 -8.57
C GLN A 371 3.14 15.25 -9.87
N PRO A 372 2.26 16.27 -9.92
CA PRO A 372 1.57 16.61 -11.16
C PRO A 372 2.58 17.01 -12.24
N VAL A 373 2.37 16.48 -13.45
CA VAL A 373 3.19 16.78 -14.62
C VAL A 373 2.95 18.21 -15.09
N ASP A 374 4.03 18.97 -15.28
CA ASP A 374 3.97 20.22 -16.03
C ASP A 374 4.23 19.95 -17.52
N ILE A 375 3.14 19.74 -18.26
CA ILE A 375 3.13 19.51 -19.71
C ILE A 375 3.83 20.66 -20.45
N LYS A 376 3.63 21.91 -20.00
CA LYS A 376 4.21 23.08 -20.66
C LYS A 376 5.72 23.12 -20.49
N ALA A 377 6.21 22.78 -19.29
CA ALA A 377 7.64 22.74 -19.01
C ALA A 377 8.35 21.68 -19.86
N ILE A 378 7.78 20.48 -19.99
CA ILE A 378 8.36 19.41 -20.81
C ILE A 378 8.33 19.77 -22.29
N ALA A 379 7.20 20.25 -22.81
CA ALA A 379 7.07 20.68 -24.20
C ALA A 379 8.12 21.74 -24.56
N LYS A 380 8.33 22.73 -23.66
CA LYS A 380 9.36 23.76 -23.82
C LYS A 380 10.77 23.17 -23.80
N LYS A 381 11.06 22.25 -22.88
CA LYS A 381 12.38 21.63 -22.72
C LYS A 381 12.77 20.77 -23.92
N LEU A 382 11.83 19.95 -24.39
CA LEU A 382 12.00 19.09 -25.54
C LEU A 382 11.81 19.81 -26.89
N LYS A 383 11.38 21.07 -26.88
CA LYS A 383 11.05 21.87 -28.07
C LYS A 383 10.00 21.18 -28.96
N VAL A 384 8.97 20.60 -28.35
CA VAL A 384 7.87 19.91 -29.04
C VAL A 384 6.51 20.52 -28.73
N PRO A 385 5.47 20.29 -29.56
CA PRO A 385 4.12 20.72 -29.26
C PRO A 385 3.58 20.10 -27.97
N LYS A 386 2.75 20.85 -27.22
CA LYS A 386 2.09 20.33 -26.00
C LYS A 386 1.23 19.09 -26.28
N LEU A 387 0.57 19.09 -27.44
CA LEU A 387 -0.29 17.98 -27.86
C LEU A 387 0.50 16.66 -27.94
N ALA A 388 1.75 16.68 -28.41
CA ALA A 388 2.58 15.48 -28.46
C ALA A 388 2.89 14.92 -27.05
N VAL A 389 3.07 15.79 -26.06
CA VAL A 389 3.27 15.39 -24.65
C VAL A 389 1.97 14.86 -24.04
N GLU A 390 0.83 15.49 -24.34
CA GLU A 390 -0.51 15.05 -23.91
C GLU A 390 -0.89 13.69 -24.48
N ASP A 391 -0.71 13.49 -25.79
CA ASP A 391 -0.97 12.21 -26.46
C ASP A 391 -0.10 11.10 -25.88
N LYS A 392 1.17 11.40 -25.58
CA LYS A 392 2.07 10.45 -24.93
C LYS A 392 1.60 10.11 -23.51
N LEU A 393 1.15 11.09 -22.73
CA LEU A 393 0.60 10.85 -21.38
C LEU A 393 -0.65 9.97 -21.43
N GLU A 394 -1.54 10.19 -22.38
CA GLU A 394 -2.75 9.38 -22.52
C GLU A 394 -2.39 7.92 -22.88
N ARG A 395 -1.38 7.70 -23.72
CA ARG A 395 -0.86 6.35 -24.00
C ARG A 395 -0.23 5.69 -22.78
N LEU A 396 0.53 6.44 -21.98
CA LEU A 396 1.09 5.93 -20.72
C LEU A 396 0.00 5.63 -19.68
N TYR A 397 -1.08 6.41 -19.67
CA TYR A 397 -2.24 6.17 -18.82
C TYR A 397 -2.92 4.86 -19.21
N GLN A 398 -3.10 4.61 -20.51
CA GLN A 398 -3.63 3.34 -21.03
C GLN A 398 -2.72 2.13 -20.71
N ALA A 399 -1.41 2.35 -20.54
CA ALA A 399 -0.44 1.33 -20.16
C ALA A 399 -0.28 1.14 -18.63
N ASP A 400 -1.13 1.77 -17.82
CA ASP A 400 -1.08 1.74 -16.35
C ASP A 400 0.26 2.24 -15.76
N LEU A 401 0.95 3.14 -16.46
CA LEU A 401 2.24 3.70 -16.01
C LEU A 401 2.11 5.09 -15.34
N VAL A 402 1.08 5.84 -15.71
CA VAL A 402 0.72 7.13 -15.07
C VAL A 402 -0.73 7.08 -14.63
N TYR A 403 -1.12 8.00 -13.75
CA TYR A 403 -2.51 8.10 -13.29
C TYR A 403 -3.03 9.53 -13.39
N ARG A 404 -4.37 9.68 -13.40
CA ARG A 404 -5.03 10.99 -13.50
C ARG A 404 -5.83 11.27 -12.24
N SER A 405 -5.70 12.48 -11.69
CA SER A 405 -6.45 12.95 -10.53
C SER A 405 -6.71 14.45 -10.64
N ALA A 406 -7.93 14.89 -10.34
CA ALA A 406 -8.36 16.29 -10.48
C ALA A 406 -7.94 16.91 -11.83
N GLU A 407 -8.21 16.17 -12.91
CA GLU A 407 -7.88 16.48 -14.31
C GLU A 407 -6.38 16.58 -14.66
N LYS A 408 -5.47 16.42 -13.70
CA LYS A 408 -4.02 16.44 -13.90
C LYS A 408 -3.45 15.03 -14.02
N PHE A 409 -2.45 14.88 -14.88
CA PHE A 409 -1.62 13.68 -14.93
C PHE A 409 -0.56 13.73 -13.83
N TYR A 410 -0.37 12.61 -13.16
CA TYR A 410 0.68 12.36 -12.19
C TYR A 410 1.57 11.24 -12.72
N THR A 411 2.88 11.41 -12.56
CA THR A 411 3.88 10.46 -13.08
C THR A 411 4.00 9.20 -12.20
N PHE A 412 4.97 8.36 -12.55
CA PHE A 412 5.33 7.14 -11.83
C PHE A 412 5.34 7.37 -10.32
N ASN A 413 4.55 6.57 -9.60
CA ASN A 413 4.57 6.48 -8.14
C ASN A 413 5.41 5.26 -7.69
N ASP A 414 6.42 4.93 -8.49
CA ASP A 414 7.26 3.74 -8.31
C ASP A 414 8.71 4.09 -8.64
N ILE A 415 9.55 4.16 -7.61
CA ILE A 415 10.95 4.56 -7.74
C ILE A 415 11.79 3.53 -8.51
N CYS A 416 11.46 2.24 -8.41
CA CYS A 416 12.16 1.18 -9.13
C CYS A 416 11.80 1.21 -10.62
N LEU A 417 10.56 1.53 -10.98
CA LEU A 417 10.16 1.81 -12.36
C LEU A 417 10.96 2.99 -12.93
N MET A 418 11.08 4.08 -12.18
CA MET A 418 11.83 5.26 -12.63
C MET A 418 13.31 4.93 -12.85
N ARG A 419 13.92 4.14 -11.96
CA ARG A 419 15.31 3.67 -12.10
C ARG A 419 15.48 2.71 -13.26
N PHE A 420 14.51 1.82 -13.49
CA PHE A 420 14.48 0.95 -14.67
C PHE A 420 14.41 1.77 -15.97
N ILE A 421 13.50 2.74 -16.06
CA ILE A 421 13.39 3.65 -17.21
C ILE A 421 14.71 4.38 -17.43
N LYS A 422 15.30 4.94 -16.37
CA LYS A 422 16.61 5.59 -16.43
C LYS A 422 17.66 4.64 -16.99
N PHE A 423 17.79 3.44 -16.46
CA PHE A 423 18.75 2.44 -16.95
C PHE A 423 18.56 2.12 -18.43
N VAL A 424 17.33 1.81 -18.86
CA VAL A 424 17.04 1.37 -20.23
C VAL A 424 17.14 2.50 -21.25
N TYR A 425 16.87 3.74 -20.87
CA TYR A 425 16.78 4.86 -21.82
C TYR A 425 17.95 5.85 -21.75
N GLU A 426 18.56 6.07 -20.58
CA GLU A 426 19.64 7.07 -20.44
C GLU A 426 20.86 6.73 -21.31
N GLN A 427 21.14 5.45 -21.54
CA GLN A 427 22.28 5.00 -22.37
C GLN A 427 22.11 5.33 -23.86
N ASP A 428 20.87 5.37 -24.35
CA ASP A 428 20.54 5.56 -25.76
C ASP A 428 20.22 7.02 -26.10
N MET A 429 20.25 7.94 -25.13
CA MET A 429 19.73 9.30 -25.28
C MET A 429 20.82 10.37 -25.33
N GLU A 430 20.91 11.06 -26.45
CA GLU A 430 21.67 12.32 -26.56
C GLU A 430 20.82 13.53 -26.16
N GLY A 431 21.45 14.50 -25.49
CA GLY A 431 20.86 15.81 -25.18
C GLY A 431 19.82 15.81 -24.05
N VAL A 432 19.85 14.83 -23.15
CA VAL A 432 18.99 14.79 -21.96
C VAL A 432 19.75 15.12 -20.68
N ASP A 433 19.11 15.85 -19.77
CA ASP A 433 19.69 16.12 -18.44
C ASP A 433 19.72 14.85 -17.59
N LYS A 434 20.78 14.69 -16.79
CA LYS A 434 20.83 13.62 -15.78
C LYS A 434 19.80 13.87 -14.70
N ILE A 435 18.91 12.91 -14.49
CA ILE A 435 17.87 12.98 -13.45
C ILE A 435 18.38 12.27 -12.20
N ASP A 436 18.37 12.97 -11.06
CA ASP A 436 18.65 12.37 -9.76
C ASP A 436 17.40 11.67 -9.20
N LEU A 437 17.53 10.37 -8.93
CA LEU A 437 16.49 9.50 -8.37
C LEU A 437 16.85 9.04 -6.94
N SER A 438 17.79 9.74 -6.30
CA SER A 438 18.16 9.56 -4.91
C SER A 438 16.96 9.73 -3.98
N GLN A 439 16.82 8.82 -3.03
CA GLN A 439 15.84 8.93 -1.94
C GLN A 439 16.43 9.58 -0.68
N GLN A 440 17.59 10.23 -0.77
CA GLN A 440 18.28 10.81 0.38
C GLN A 440 17.43 11.86 1.11
N ASN A 441 16.68 12.69 0.38
CA ASN A 441 15.80 13.69 0.99
C ASN A 441 14.66 13.05 1.79
N LEU A 442 14.08 11.96 1.29
CA LEU A 442 13.05 11.19 1.99
C LEU A 442 13.64 10.58 3.27
N ILE A 443 14.83 9.98 3.17
CA ILE A 443 15.54 9.39 4.32
C ILE A 443 15.85 10.46 5.37
N ASN A 444 16.35 11.63 4.97
CA ASN A 444 16.63 12.74 5.87
C ASN A 444 15.35 13.23 6.57
N THR A 445 14.22 13.27 5.85
CA THR A 445 12.92 13.64 6.41
C THR A 445 12.44 12.60 7.43
N LEU A 446 12.54 11.31 7.12
CA LEU A 446 12.17 10.23 8.04
C LEU A 446 13.04 10.24 9.31
N LYS A 447 14.34 10.49 9.15
CA LYS A 447 15.31 10.66 10.24
C LYS A 447 14.91 11.81 11.17
N GLY A 448 14.58 12.98 10.61
CA GLY A 448 14.09 14.13 11.38
C GLY A 448 12.82 13.78 12.16
N LYS A 449 11.78 13.28 11.47
CA LYS A 449 10.51 12.90 12.10
C LYS A 449 10.63 11.85 13.20
N PHE A 450 11.54 10.89 13.05
CA PHE A 450 11.78 9.91 14.10
C PHE A 450 12.31 10.57 15.38
N LEU A 451 13.27 11.48 15.26
CA LEU A 451 13.77 12.23 16.42
C LEU A 451 12.68 13.09 17.07
N GLU A 452 11.91 13.79 16.25
CA GLU A 452 10.76 14.59 16.69
C GLU A 452 9.79 13.72 17.51
N MET A 453 9.44 12.54 17.00
CA MET A 453 8.54 11.60 17.69
C MET A 453 9.14 11.08 19.01
N VAL A 454 10.44 10.77 19.04
CA VAL A 454 11.12 10.36 20.28
C VAL A 454 11.03 11.47 21.33
N VAL A 455 11.26 12.72 20.92
CA VAL A 455 11.15 13.90 21.78
C VAL A 455 9.71 14.08 22.27
N GLU A 456 8.72 14.05 21.38
CA GLU A 456 7.30 14.19 21.75
C GLU A 456 6.85 13.10 22.72
N VAL A 457 7.16 11.84 22.45
CA VAL A 457 6.79 10.72 23.33
C VAL A 457 7.48 10.82 24.68
N SER A 458 8.73 11.30 24.72
CA SER A 458 9.43 11.56 25.99
C SER A 458 8.72 12.65 26.78
N MET A 459 8.37 13.77 26.14
CA MET A 459 7.62 14.86 26.76
C MET A 459 6.25 14.40 27.28
N MET A 460 5.53 13.56 26.54
CA MET A 460 4.23 13.03 26.98
C MET A 460 4.32 12.18 28.24
N LYS A 461 5.49 11.62 28.54
CA LYS A 461 5.72 10.72 29.68
C LYS A 461 6.31 11.42 30.90
N PHE A 462 6.78 12.65 30.75
CA PHE A 462 7.29 13.44 31.87
C PHE A 462 6.23 13.66 32.95
N ASN A 463 6.60 13.54 34.22
CA ASN A 463 5.66 13.59 35.34
C ASN A 463 6.28 14.18 36.63
N HIS A 464 6.96 15.32 36.54
CA HIS A 464 7.60 16.01 37.68
C HIS A 464 8.74 15.26 38.37
N GLU A 465 9.21 14.15 37.80
CA GLU A 465 10.44 13.51 38.24
C GLU A 465 11.69 14.38 37.98
N HIS A 466 12.71 14.16 38.81
CA HIS A 466 14.04 14.72 38.62
C HIS A 466 14.86 13.76 37.75
N LEU A 467 15.34 14.27 36.62
CA LEU A 467 16.20 13.52 35.70
C LEU A 467 17.64 14.05 35.76
N PRO A 468 18.65 13.21 35.45
CA PRO A 468 20.04 13.63 35.43
C PRO A 468 20.25 14.87 34.54
N GLY A 469 20.88 15.91 35.11
CA GLY A 469 21.13 17.16 34.39
C GLY A 469 21.92 16.98 33.10
N SER A 470 22.84 16.01 33.08
CA SER A 470 23.66 15.67 31.91
C SER A 470 22.81 15.29 30.70
N TRP A 471 21.58 14.80 30.88
CA TRP A 471 20.69 14.48 29.77
C TRP A 471 20.16 15.73 29.06
N PHE A 472 20.24 16.89 29.71
CA PHE A 472 19.77 18.20 29.24
C PHE A 472 20.92 19.22 29.10
N GLY A 473 22.17 18.78 29.21
CA GLY A 473 23.33 19.67 29.16
C GLY A 473 23.48 20.57 30.40
N GLN A 474 22.90 20.15 31.53
CA GLN A 474 22.87 20.91 32.78
C GLN A 474 23.73 20.23 33.86
N PRO A 475 24.36 21.00 34.77
CA PRO A 475 25.19 20.44 35.85
C PRO A 475 24.38 19.84 37.00
N ARG A 476 23.10 20.21 37.12
CA ARG A 476 22.18 19.77 38.18
C ARG A 476 20.99 19.05 37.57
N GLU A 477 20.36 18.20 38.37
CA GLU A 477 19.12 17.52 37.97
C GLU A 477 18.04 18.51 37.52
N VAL A 478 17.27 18.09 36.52
CA VAL A 478 16.19 18.87 35.92
C VAL A 478 14.85 18.24 36.32
N GLU A 479 13.98 19.02 36.96
CA GLU A 479 12.58 18.65 37.16
C GLU A 479 11.84 18.79 35.83
N VAL A 480 11.39 17.67 35.26
CA VAL A 480 10.67 17.68 33.98
C VAL A 480 9.17 17.96 34.17
N PRO A 481 8.49 18.69 33.26
CA PRO A 481 7.10 19.09 33.47
C PRO A 481 6.11 17.97 33.14
N LEU A 482 4.97 17.91 33.83
CA LEU A 482 3.82 17.14 33.35
C LEU A 482 3.07 17.94 32.27
N PHE A 483 3.33 17.68 31.00
CA PHE A 483 2.65 18.36 29.90
C PHE A 483 1.22 17.84 29.71
N GLN A 484 0.25 18.75 29.54
CA GLN A 484 -1.12 18.38 29.14
C GLN A 484 -1.32 18.44 27.63
N VAL A 485 -0.40 19.08 26.91
CA VAL A 485 -0.40 19.17 25.45
C VAL A 485 1.03 18.98 24.97
N VAL A 486 1.22 18.03 24.07
CA VAL A 486 2.46 17.82 23.31
C VAL A 486 2.09 17.67 21.84
N LYS A 487 2.72 18.45 20.96
CA LYS A 487 2.50 18.41 19.50
C LYS A 487 3.57 19.17 18.74
N THR A 488 3.74 18.88 17.46
CA THR A 488 4.30 19.82 16.48
C THR A 488 3.35 21.01 16.31
N THR A 489 3.88 22.24 16.25
CA THR A 489 3.04 23.43 16.06
C THR A 489 3.77 24.52 15.29
N THR A 490 2.99 25.41 14.67
CA THR A 490 3.52 26.64 14.09
C THR A 490 3.13 27.81 14.98
N ILE A 491 4.12 28.62 15.38
CA ILE A 491 3.93 29.86 16.14
C ILE A 491 3.93 31.02 15.15
N LYS A 492 2.84 31.79 15.13
CA LYS A 492 2.66 32.93 14.23
C LYS A 492 1.85 34.03 14.91
N GLY A 493 2.46 35.19 15.10
CA GLY A 493 1.78 36.40 15.55
C GLY A 493 1.08 37.13 14.41
N SER A 494 0.26 38.12 14.75
CA SER A 494 -0.56 38.89 13.80
C SER A 494 0.26 39.63 12.74
N LYS A 495 1.47 40.10 13.11
CA LYS A 495 2.39 40.86 12.25
C LYS A 495 3.82 40.30 12.21
N THR A 496 4.04 39.09 12.71
CA THR A 496 5.39 38.50 12.82
C THR A 496 5.61 37.35 11.84
N PRO A 497 6.87 36.97 11.58
CA PRO A 497 7.19 35.74 10.86
C PRO A 497 6.60 34.51 11.57
N SER A 498 6.40 33.46 10.78
CA SER A 498 5.88 32.17 11.23
C SER A 498 7.04 31.22 11.49
N TYR A 499 7.04 30.56 12.65
CA TYR A 499 8.08 29.61 13.06
C TYR A 499 7.47 28.24 13.31
N GLN A 500 7.93 27.23 12.57
CA GLN A 500 7.61 25.83 12.87
C GLN A 500 8.48 25.35 14.04
N ILE A 501 7.83 24.74 15.02
CA ILE A 501 8.44 24.12 16.21
C ILE A 501 8.22 22.62 16.13
N ASP A 502 9.33 21.90 16.21
CA ASP A 502 9.40 20.45 16.02
C ASP A 502 8.61 19.71 17.11
N ALA A 503 8.78 20.11 18.37
CA ALA A 503 7.93 19.67 19.47
C ALA A 503 7.62 20.82 20.45
N PHE A 504 6.35 20.96 20.79
CA PHE A 504 5.83 21.95 21.73
C PHE A 504 5.15 21.26 22.90
N GLY A 505 5.59 21.57 24.12
CA GLY A 505 4.96 21.10 25.36
C GLY A 505 4.33 22.23 26.14
N LYS A 506 3.10 22.05 26.65
CA LYS A 506 2.43 23.01 27.54
C LYS A 506 1.93 22.38 28.83
N GLU A 507 2.41 22.92 29.94
CA GLU A 507 1.91 22.65 31.28
C GLU A 507 0.95 23.77 31.70
N LYS A 508 -0.33 23.45 31.84
CA LYS A 508 -1.38 24.40 32.20
C LYS A 508 -1.25 24.89 33.64
N LYS A 509 -0.97 23.99 34.60
CA LYS A 509 -0.98 24.32 36.04
C LYS A 509 0.11 25.31 36.44
N ARG A 510 1.35 25.07 36.01
CA ARG A 510 2.49 25.97 36.30
C ARG A 510 2.72 27.05 35.22
N HIS A 511 1.84 27.12 34.21
CA HIS A 511 1.99 28.01 33.05
C HIS A 511 3.39 27.95 32.41
N LYS A 512 3.88 26.72 32.19
CA LYS A 512 5.19 26.45 31.59
C LYS A 512 5.05 25.95 30.17
N VAL A 513 5.92 26.39 29.28
CA VAL A 513 5.97 25.94 27.89
C VAL A 513 7.39 25.53 27.54
N TRP A 514 7.54 24.44 26.81
CA TRP A 514 8.81 24.03 26.20
C TRP A 514 8.69 24.12 24.68
N LEU A 515 9.66 24.79 24.04
CA LEU A 515 9.83 24.82 22.60
C LEU A 515 11.04 23.97 22.26
N CYS A 516 10.90 23.01 21.35
CA CYS A 516 11.99 22.11 20.96
C CYS A 516 12.36 22.25 19.48
N GLU A 517 13.66 22.23 19.20
CA GLU A 517 14.22 22.05 17.84
C GLU A 517 15.08 20.79 17.81
N CYS A 518 14.88 19.97 16.78
CA CYS A 518 15.55 18.69 16.60
C CYS A 518 16.52 18.74 15.41
N LYS A 519 17.74 18.24 15.60
CA LYS A 519 18.72 18.06 14.52
C LYS A 519 19.21 16.62 14.47
N TYR A 520 18.70 15.89 13.49
CA TYR A 520 19.10 14.50 13.25
C TYR A 520 20.15 14.40 12.13
N THR A 521 21.36 14.87 12.41
CA THR A 521 22.49 14.83 11.49
C THR A 521 23.79 14.63 12.27
N LYS A 522 24.85 14.11 11.62
CA LYS A 522 26.19 14.14 12.23
C LYS A 522 26.74 15.55 12.45
N ALA A 523 26.35 16.50 11.60
CA ALA A 523 26.75 17.89 11.75
C ALA A 523 26.18 18.46 13.06
N SER A 524 27.05 19.05 13.87
CA SER A 524 26.65 19.70 15.11
C SER A 524 25.66 20.84 14.85
N MET A 525 24.77 21.07 15.80
CA MET A 525 23.82 22.17 15.77
C MET A 525 24.56 23.51 15.92
N ASP A 526 24.23 24.46 15.05
CA ASP A 526 24.85 25.78 15.01
C ASP A 526 23.95 26.83 15.69
N ILE A 527 24.49 28.04 15.87
CA ILE A 527 23.80 29.13 16.56
C ILE A 527 22.51 29.57 15.88
N LYS A 528 22.32 29.29 14.57
CA LYS A 528 21.11 29.70 13.84
C LYS A 528 19.88 28.96 14.36
N GLN A 529 20.02 27.70 14.74
CA GLN A 529 18.91 26.94 15.33
C GLN A 529 18.51 27.51 16.69
N VAL A 530 19.49 27.90 17.52
CA VAL A 530 19.24 28.58 18.80
C VAL A 530 18.47 29.89 18.57
N LYS A 531 18.94 30.72 17.63
CA LYS A 531 18.32 32.02 17.30
C LYS A 531 16.93 31.88 16.70
N LYS A 532 16.68 30.85 15.88
CA LYS A 532 15.34 30.52 15.38
C LYS A 532 14.38 30.27 16.55
N LEU A 533 14.78 29.46 17.52
CA LEU A 533 13.95 29.08 18.64
C LEU A 533 13.71 30.25 19.61
N GLU A 534 14.73 31.08 19.88
CA GLU A 534 14.57 32.34 20.62
C GLU A 534 13.60 33.31 19.92
N SER A 535 13.69 33.42 18.59
CA SER A 535 12.76 34.28 17.82
C SER A 535 11.32 33.78 17.93
N ALA A 536 11.11 32.45 17.86
CA ALA A 536 9.80 31.86 18.05
C ALA A 536 9.25 32.06 19.47
N ALA A 537 10.11 31.99 20.50
CA ALA A 537 9.74 32.31 21.87
C ALA A 537 9.27 33.76 21.99
N GLN A 538 9.97 34.70 21.34
CA GLN A 538 9.58 36.10 21.37
C GLN A 538 8.24 36.37 20.68
N VAL A 539 7.98 35.70 19.55
CA VAL A 539 6.65 35.74 18.90
C VAL A 539 5.58 35.20 19.83
N LEU A 540 5.84 34.09 20.54
CA LEU A 540 4.87 33.50 21.46
C LEU A 540 4.53 34.45 22.63
N ILE A 541 5.54 35.17 23.13
CA ILE A 541 5.36 36.21 24.16
C ILE A 541 4.45 37.32 23.62
N SER A 542 4.79 37.89 22.46
CA SER A 542 3.99 38.97 21.84
C SER A 542 2.55 38.54 21.55
N MET A 543 2.31 37.28 21.17
CA MET A 543 0.95 36.76 21.02
C MET A 543 0.15 36.80 22.33
N HIS A 544 0.75 36.41 23.46
CA HIS A 544 0.07 36.43 24.74
C HIS A 544 -0.18 37.87 25.21
N GLU A 545 0.77 38.78 24.96
CA GLU A 545 0.62 40.22 25.25
C GLU A 545 -0.51 40.84 24.42
N GLU A 546 -0.60 40.55 23.11
CA GLU A 546 -1.67 41.03 22.22
C GLU A 546 -3.05 40.49 22.64
N GLU A 547 -3.12 39.23 23.07
CA GLU A 547 -4.36 38.59 23.53
C GLU A 547 -4.73 38.98 24.99
N GLY A 548 -3.88 39.71 25.70
CA GLY A 548 -4.08 40.06 27.10
C GLY A 548 -4.04 38.86 28.05
N THR A 549 -3.35 37.78 27.66
CA THR A 549 -3.21 36.56 28.45
C THR A 549 -1.87 36.52 29.20
N LYS A 550 -1.81 35.74 30.28
CA LYS A 550 -0.58 35.61 31.07
C LYS A 550 0.51 34.91 30.26
N VAL A 551 1.65 35.58 30.08
CA VAL A 551 2.83 35.03 29.40
C VAL A 551 3.36 33.80 30.17
N PRO A 552 3.53 32.64 29.52
CA PRO A 552 4.06 31.44 30.17
C PRO A 552 5.56 31.54 30.41
N THR A 553 6.07 30.78 31.37
CA THR A 553 7.51 30.54 31.50
C THR A 553 7.96 29.64 30.35
N ILE A 554 8.79 30.17 29.46
CA ILE A 554 9.28 29.43 28.28
C ILE A 554 10.62 28.78 28.60
N HIS A 555 10.80 27.52 28.20
CA HIS A 555 12.12 26.88 28.11
C HIS A 555 12.36 26.46 26.67
N LEU A 556 13.61 26.58 26.27
CA LEU A 556 14.11 26.21 24.97
C LEU A 556 14.82 24.88 25.10
N TRP A 557 14.49 23.91 24.26
CA TRP A 557 15.14 22.61 24.26
C TRP A 557 15.73 22.30 22.89
N LEU A 558 17.04 22.11 22.87
CA LEU A 558 17.79 21.79 21.67
C LEU A 558 18.17 20.32 21.73
N VAL A 559 17.82 19.55 20.70
CA VAL A 559 18.13 18.13 20.62
C VAL A 559 18.97 17.87 19.38
N SER A 560 20.19 17.35 19.55
CA SER A 560 21.10 17.13 18.42
C SER A 560 21.85 15.81 18.54
N THR A 561 21.66 14.94 17.56
CA THR A 561 22.41 13.67 17.49
C THR A 561 23.87 13.84 17.07
N GLY A 562 24.20 14.95 16.39
CA GLY A 562 25.57 15.36 16.03
C GLY A 562 26.25 16.25 17.06
N GLY A 563 25.62 16.46 18.21
CA GLY A 563 26.10 17.39 19.24
C GLY A 563 25.94 18.86 18.86
N PHE A 564 26.70 19.72 19.52
CA PHE A 564 26.58 21.18 19.44
C PHE A 564 27.93 21.81 19.11
N THR A 565 27.95 22.90 18.34
CA THR A 565 29.20 23.62 18.09
C THR A 565 29.72 24.26 19.39
N PRO A 566 31.04 24.52 19.51
CA PRO A 566 31.60 25.22 20.67
C PRO A 566 30.96 26.59 20.93
N GLU A 567 30.55 27.28 19.86
CA GLU A 567 29.81 28.54 19.93
C GLU A 567 28.47 28.37 20.65
N VAL A 568 27.68 27.35 20.29
CA VAL A 568 26.40 27.06 20.96
C VAL A 568 26.62 26.70 22.42
N LEU A 569 27.57 25.81 22.73
CA LEU A 569 27.86 25.40 24.11
C LEU A 569 28.28 26.60 24.98
N THR A 570 29.08 27.51 24.43
CA THR A 570 29.48 28.74 25.12
C THR A 570 28.29 29.67 25.33
N TYR A 571 27.42 29.80 24.32
CA TYR A 571 26.25 30.68 24.37
C TYR A 571 25.20 30.24 25.41
N ILE A 572 25.01 28.93 25.59
CA ILE A 572 23.97 28.40 26.48
C ILE A 572 24.46 28.09 27.91
N LYS A 573 25.77 28.09 28.15
CA LYS A 573 26.39 27.61 29.41
C LYS A 573 25.76 28.21 30.68
N ASP A 574 25.45 29.51 30.65
CA ASP A 574 24.92 30.25 31.79
C ASP A 574 23.41 30.55 31.67
N ARG A 575 22.72 29.93 30.70
CA ARG A 575 21.30 30.12 30.41
C ARG A 575 20.46 29.01 31.05
N ALA A 576 19.75 29.34 32.13
CA ALA A 576 18.85 28.40 32.81
C ALA A 576 17.57 28.08 32.02
N ASP A 577 17.22 28.93 31.05
CA ASP A 577 16.06 28.79 30.17
C ASP A 577 16.32 27.91 28.94
N ILE A 578 17.56 27.42 28.74
CA ILE A 578 17.94 26.61 27.58
C ILE A 578 18.50 25.25 28.03
N TYR A 579 17.95 24.18 27.47
CA TYR A 579 18.43 22.81 27.59
C TYR A 579 19.00 22.30 26.28
N ALA A 580 20.03 21.47 26.36
CA ALA A 580 20.71 20.88 25.23
C ALA A 580 20.96 19.38 25.45
N SER A 581 20.20 18.54 24.75
CA SER A 581 20.40 17.09 24.74
C SER A 581 21.21 16.69 23.52
N ASP A 582 22.43 16.21 23.74
CA ASP A 582 23.20 15.55 22.71
C ASP A 582 22.69 14.12 22.47
N TYR A 583 23.41 13.32 21.67
CA TYR A 583 23.01 11.94 21.42
C TYR A 583 22.88 11.11 22.69
N GLU A 584 23.81 11.20 23.65
CA GLU A 584 23.73 10.39 24.86
C GLU A 584 22.55 10.83 25.71
N GLY A 585 22.34 12.15 25.85
CA GLY A 585 21.22 12.70 26.60
C GLY A 585 19.87 12.23 26.05
N ILE A 586 19.62 12.39 24.75
CA ILE A 586 18.35 11.98 24.14
C ILE A 586 18.18 10.46 24.12
N ASN A 587 19.27 9.70 23.94
CA ASN A 587 19.22 8.24 23.97
C ASN A 587 18.91 7.70 25.37
N ASN A 588 19.44 8.33 26.41
CA ASN A 588 19.14 7.97 27.80
C ASN A 588 17.69 8.29 28.16
N LEU A 589 17.17 9.45 27.72
CA LEU A 589 15.75 9.77 27.82
C LEU A 589 14.88 8.72 27.13
N PHE A 590 15.20 8.37 25.89
CA PHE A 590 14.45 7.36 25.14
C PHE A 590 14.40 6.01 25.86
N LYS A 591 15.53 5.55 26.40
CA LYS A 591 15.61 4.30 27.17
C LYS A 591 14.84 4.37 28.49
N ALA A 592 14.94 5.47 29.22
CA ALA A 592 14.22 5.67 30.48
C ALA A 592 12.70 5.55 30.31
N TYR A 593 12.19 5.93 29.14
CA TYR A 593 10.77 5.90 28.82
C TYR A 593 10.34 4.71 27.94
N GLY A 594 11.08 3.59 27.97
CA GLY A 594 10.67 2.33 27.38
C GLY A 594 11.27 2.01 26.00
N GLY A 595 12.30 2.74 25.58
CA GLY A 595 13.13 2.38 24.44
C GLY A 595 14.00 1.15 24.77
N ASN A 596 13.71 0.01 24.15
CA ASN A 596 14.47 -1.24 24.36
C ASN A 596 15.76 -1.34 23.51
N TYR A 597 16.09 -0.29 22.77
CA TYR A 597 17.27 -0.18 21.92
C TYR A 597 17.83 1.24 21.97
N SER A 598 19.07 1.43 21.54
CA SER A 598 19.62 2.77 21.40
C SER A 598 19.04 3.45 20.16
N ILE A 599 18.71 4.73 20.24
CA ILE A 599 18.36 5.57 19.08
C ILE A 599 19.42 5.32 18.01
N PRO A 600 19.03 4.87 16.82
CA PRO A 600 19.93 4.66 15.72
C PRO A 600 20.95 5.77 15.47
N LYS A 601 22.25 5.46 15.55
CA LYS A 601 23.28 6.32 14.95
C LYS A 601 23.44 5.89 13.50
N PHE A 602 22.65 6.48 12.61
CA PHE A 602 22.80 6.18 11.19
C PHE A 602 24.25 6.50 10.77
N ALA A 603 24.94 5.48 10.24
CA ALA A 603 26.31 5.58 9.78
C ALA A 603 26.47 6.69 8.72
N VAL A 604 27.67 7.26 8.63
CA VAL A 604 28.04 8.12 7.49
C VAL A 604 28.64 7.21 6.45
N ASN A 605 28.14 7.33 5.22
CA ASN A 605 28.98 7.08 4.06
C ASN A 605 30.01 8.20 4.02
N ASP A 606 31.27 7.85 4.30
CA ASP A 606 32.41 8.58 3.73
C ASP A 606 32.37 8.49 2.20
#